data_AF-A0AAN6SMB3-F1
#
_entry.id   AF-A0AAN6SMB3-F1
#
_cell.length_a   1.000
_cell.length_b   1.000
_cell.length_c   1.000
_cell.angle_alpha   90.00
_cell.angle_beta   90.00
_cell.angle_gamma   90.00
#
_symmetry.space_group_name_H-M   'P 1'
#
loop_
_entity.id
_entity.type
_entity.pdbx_description
1 polymer ?
#
loop_
_entity_poly.entity_id
_entity_poly.type
_entity_poly.pdbx_seq_one_letter_code
_entity_poly.pdbx_strand_id
1 'polypeptide(L)'
;MPASKSHGDSGRAAAGDAAAAVAAVQLLQAPFRRCLSVQRLSLALLVLQNSILVMVMHHSRNSPTGTQPRYLASTAVLLVEVVKLLASLVLAAHDTRRSHPGASTSTLIVHLRHSIFAPDSWKLIVPAALYTLQNSLVYAAISNLDAVTFQVTYQLKILTTVLFSILLLGRSVSPRQWLSLVLLTAGVALVQISGPITPDDWLERLTSLLRSGTIPTTNAAKGLMAVVAASLTSGLTCVYFEKLVKDSMASVSLWTRNVQLSFFSLFPALFIGVLWQDGAVIARVGFFAGYSPVVWLTIGLQALGGLIVAVCIAYADNVAKNFAASLSIVVSYAATAFIFGTPPTLHATAGAAVVLLAMFLFNSRPTSRAMVLPLSQERYVAEKSRPLLTELTSVSNTEQGP
;
A
#
# COMPACT_ATOMS: atom_id res chain seq x y z
N MET A 1 61.47 37.19 -36.58
CA MET A 1 60.00 37.27 -36.47
C MET A 1 59.44 35.86 -36.41
N PRO A 2 58.88 35.39 -35.28
CA PRO A 2 58.20 34.11 -35.20
C PRO A 2 56.69 34.29 -35.44
N ALA A 3 56.06 33.37 -36.18
CA ALA A 3 54.62 33.35 -36.40
C ALA A 3 54.03 31.96 -36.05
N SER A 4 53.36 31.92 -34.90
CA SER A 4 52.03 31.36 -34.68
C SER A 4 51.61 30.11 -35.47
N LYS A 5 51.55 28.96 -34.78
CA LYS A 5 50.62 27.84 -35.04
C LYS A 5 50.49 26.96 -33.78
N SER A 6 49.53 27.23 -32.89
CA SER A 6 49.10 26.24 -31.87
C SER A 6 47.68 26.40 -31.31
N HIS A 7 46.80 27.20 -31.92
CA HIS A 7 45.44 27.44 -31.36
C HIS A 7 44.33 26.50 -31.88
N GLY A 8 44.65 25.48 -32.69
CA GLY A 8 43.63 24.59 -33.30
C GLY A 8 43.20 23.38 -32.47
N ASP A 9 44.13 22.74 -31.74
CA ASP A 9 43.86 21.44 -31.10
C ASP A 9 43.22 21.54 -29.71
N SER A 10 43.47 22.62 -28.97
CA SER A 10 42.89 22.82 -27.63
C SER A 10 41.37 22.99 -27.65
N GLY A 11 40.81 23.61 -28.71
CA GLY A 11 39.36 23.81 -28.85
C GLY A 11 38.58 22.54 -29.20
N ARG A 12 39.19 21.58 -29.92
CA ARG A 12 38.58 20.29 -30.26
C ARG A 12 38.57 19.32 -29.07
N ALA A 13 39.63 19.30 -28.26
CA ALA A 13 39.67 18.52 -27.03
C ALA A 13 38.66 19.02 -25.99
N ALA A 14 38.58 20.35 -25.77
CA ALA A 14 37.62 20.95 -24.85
C ALA A 14 36.15 20.76 -25.27
N ALA A 15 35.87 20.74 -26.58
CA ALA A 15 34.53 20.44 -27.11
C ALA A 15 34.15 18.96 -26.93
N GLY A 16 35.11 18.04 -27.04
CA GLY A 16 34.92 16.61 -26.75
C GLY A 16 34.61 16.34 -25.28
N ASP A 17 35.34 16.99 -24.37
CA ASP A 17 35.13 16.87 -22.93
C ASP A 17 33.79 17.46 -22.47
N ALA A 18 33.37 18.57 -23.06
CA ALA A 18 32.05 19.16 -22.79
C ALA A 18 30.89 18.28 -23.28
N ALA A 19 31.02 17.64 -24.45
CA ALA A 19 30.04 16.70 -24.98
C ALA A 19 29.95 15.43 -24.13
N ALA A 20 31.09 14.91 -23.65
CA ALA A 20 31.15 13.77 -22.73
C ALA A 20 30.52 14.10 -21.36
N ALA A 21 30.74 15.32 -20.84
CA ALA A 21 30.11 15.79 -19.61
C ALA A 21 28.59 15.94 -19.74
N VAL A 22 28.10 16.46 -20.87
CA VAL A 22 26.65 16.56 -21.16
C VAL A 22 26.03 15.17 -21.32
N ALA A 23 26.71 14.24 -22.01
CA ALA A 23 26.26 12.86 -22.13
C ALA A 23 26.23 12.14 -20.78
N ALA A 24 27.23 12.35 -19.92
CA ALA A 24 27.27 11.81 -18.56
C ALA A 24 26.14 12.39 -17.70
N VAL A 25 25.87 13.70 -17.79
CA VAL A 25 24.74 14.35 -17.11
C VAL A 25 23.41 13.81 -17.64
N GLN A 26 23.26 13.60 -18.96
CA GLN A 26 22.04 13.02 -19.54
C GLN A 26 21.84 11.55 -19.14
N LEU A 27 22.90 10.76 -19.07
CA LEU A 27 22.88 9.38 -18.58
C LEU A 27 22.55 9.30 -17.10
N LEU A 28 23.02 10.24 -16.28
CA LEU A 28 22.67 10.37 -14.87
C LEU A 28 21.23 10.89 -14.66
N GLN A 29 20.75 11.77 -15.56
CA GLN A 29 19.40 12.34 -15.49
C GLN A 29 18.31 11.41 -16.03
N ALA A 30 18.61 10.51 -16.96
CA ALA A 30 17.64 9.56 -17.53
C ALA A 30 16.98 8.63 -16.48
N PRO A 31 17.71 7.95 -15.57
CA PRO A 31 17.11 7.13 -14.52
C PRO A 31 16.37 7.98 -13.49
N PHE A 32 16.87 9.18 -13.18
CA PHE A 32 16.20 10.12 -12.28
C PHE A 32 14.85 10.60 -12.85
N ARG A 33 14.80 10.99 -14.14
CA ARG A 33 13.57 11.38 -14.84
C ARG A 33 12.58 10.22 -14.96
N ARG A 34 13.07 8.99 -15.21
CA ARG A 34 12.23 7.78 -15.21
C ARG A 34 11.64 7.49 -13.83
N CYS A 35 12.43 7.57 -12.77
CA CYS A 35 11.96 7.39 -11.39
C CYS A 35 10.87 8.41 -11.02
N LEU A 36 11.12 9.69 -11.32
CA LEU A 36 10.17 10.77 -11.06
C LEU A 36 8.86 10.62 -11.87
N SER A 37 8.95 10.09 -13.09
CA SER A 37 7.79 9.79 -13.93
C SER A 37 6.97 8.62 -13.37
N VAL A 38 7.63 7.52 -12.97
CA VAL A 38 6.98 6.35 -12.34
C VAL A 38 6.34 6.72 -11.01
N GLN A 39 6.99 7.55 -10.20
CA GLN A 39 6.44 8.05 -8.95
C GLN A 39 5.12 8.80 -9.18
N ARG A 40 5.12 9.82 -10.05
CA ARG A 40 3.92 10.63 -10.35
C ARG A 40 2.80 9.79 -10.94
N LEU A 41 3.13 8.89 -11.87
CA LEU A 41 2.16 7.98 -12.48
C LEU A 41 1.55 7.02 -11.45
N SER A 42 2.37 6.41 -10.59
CA SER A 42 1.88 5.50 -9.56
C SER A 42 0.95 6.19 -8.55
N LEU A 43 1.26 7.43 -8.16
CA LEU A 43 0.42 8.22 -7.27
C LEU A 43 -0.89 8.64 -7.92
N ALA A 44 -0.87 9.06 -9.19
CA ALA A 44 -2.08 9.39 -9.93
C ALA A 44 -2.99 8.15 -10.11
N LEU A 45 -2.39 7.01 -10.47
CA LEU A 45 -3.10 5.74 -10.56
C LEU A 45 -3.66 5.30 -9.20
N LEU A 46 -2.94 5.54 -8.10
CA LEU A 46 -3.43 5.25 -6.75
C LEU A 46 -4.66 6.09 -6.38
N VAL A 47 -4.66 7.39 -6.72
CA VAL A 47 -5.83 8.26 -6.50
C VAL A 47 -7.03 7.72 -7.27
N LEU A 48 -6.85 7.50 -8.58
CA LEU A 48 -7.91 7.06 -9.47
C LEU A 48 -8.45 5.68 -9.07
N GLN A 49 -7.57 4.72 -8.81
CA GLN A 49 -7.93 3.37 -8.43
C GLN A 49 -8.69 3.35 -7.10
N ASN A 50 -8.24 4.09 -6.08
CA ASN A 50 -8.94 4.16 -4.80
C ASN A 50 -10.33 4.77 -4.96
N SER A 51 -10.48 5.84 -5.76
CA SER A 51 -11.79 6.47 -5.98
C SER A 51 -12.77 5.57 -6.71
N ILE A 52 -12.33 4.93 -7.81
CA ILE A 52 -13.16 3.98 -8.55
C ILE A 52 -13.53 2.80 -7.66
N LEU A 53 -12.57 2.26 -6.90
CA LEU A 53 -12.80 1.11 -6.03
C LEU A 53 -13.87 1.42 -4.97
N VAL A 54 -13.83 2.59 -4.33
CA VAL A 54 -14.83 3.00 -3.33
C VAL A 54 -16.23 3.02 -3.94
N MET A 55 -16.38 3.61 -5.12
CA MET A 55 -17.68 3.70 -5.79
C MET A 55 -18.19 2.33 -6.25
N VAL A 56 -17.32 1.51 -6.85
CA VAL A 56 -17.66 0.16 -7.32
C VAL A 56 -18.01 -0.74 -6.14
N MET A 57 -17.30 -0.65 -5.02
CA MET A 57 -17.67 -1.38 -3.79
C MET A 57 -19.00 -0.91 -3.22
N HIS A 58 -19.26 0.40 -3.20
CA HIS A 58 -20.54 0.94 -2.75
C HIS A 58 -21.68 0.38 -3.61
N HIS A 59 -21.53 0.43 -4.94
CA HIS A 59 -22.51 -0.13 -5.86
C HIS A 59 -22.65 -1.66 -5.71
N SER A 60 -21.53 -2.39 -5.60
CA SER A 60 -21.51 -3.84 -5.43
C SER A 60 -22.25 -4.32 -4.18
N ARG A 61 -22.16 -3.59 -3.06
CA ARG A 61 -22.78 -3.97 -1.77
C ARG A 61 -24.18 -3.43 -1.57
N ASN A 62 -24.50 -2.27 -2.15
CA ASN A 62 -25.76 -1.57 -1.90
C ASN A 62 -26.78 -1.71 -3.03
N SER A 63 -26.39 -2.25 -4.20
CA SER A 63 -27.35 -2.52 -5.27
C SER A 63 -28.42 -3.51 -4.79
N PRO A 64 -29.72 -3.23 -5.01
CA PRO A 64 -30.82 -4.08 -4.59
C PRO A 64 -30.69 -5.44 -5.27
N THR A 65 -30.22 -6.42 -4.50
CA THR A 65 -30.07 -7.80 -4.91
C THR A 65 -31.45 -8.42 -4.72
N GLY A 66 -32.29 -8.42 -5.76
CA GLY A 66 -33.71 -8.83 -5.68
C GLY A 66 -33.97 -10.08 -4.83
N THR A 67 -33.86 -11.28 -5.43
CA THR A 67 -33.98 -12.57 -4.72
C THR A 67 -32.64 -13.28 -4.53
N GLN A 68 -31.54 -12.73 -5.09
CA GLN A 68 -30.23 -13.35 -4.98
C GLN A 68 -29.53 -12.98 -3.67
N PRO A 69 -28.88 -13.95 -2.98
CA PRO A 69 -28.09 -13.66 -1.80
C PRO A 69 -26.90 -12.77 -2.15
N ARG A 70 -26.49 -11.91 -1.21
CA ARG A 70 -25.27 -11.09 -1.35
C ARG A 70 -24.03 -11.98 -1.39
N TYR A 71 -23.00 -11.54 -2.13
CA TYR A 71 -21.73 -12.25 -2.17
C TYR A 71 -21.03 -12.27 -0.80
N LEU A 72 -20.35 -13.37 -0.51
CA LEU A 72 -19.62 -13.56 0.74
C LEU A 72 -18.26 -12.86 0.64
N ALA A 73 -17.98 -11.96 1.57
CA ALA A 73 -16.76 -11.16 1.54
C ALA A 73 -15.48 -12.02 1.64
N SER A 74 -15.51 -13.12 2.40
CA SER A 74 -14.38 -14.06 2.53
C SER A 74 -13.93 -14.65 1.19
N THR A 75 -14.89 -15.09 0.37
CA THR A 75 -14.63 -15.66 -0.96
C THR A 75 -14.01 -14.63 -1.90
N ALA A 76 -14.50 -13.38 -1.85
CA ALA A 76 -13.97 -12.30 -2.66
C ALA A 76 -12.54 -11.92 -2.25
N VAL A 77 -12.25 -11.90 -0.94
CA VAL A 77 -10.90 -11.67 -0.41
C VAL A 77 -9.93 -12.76 -0.87
N LEU A 78 -10.34 -14.04 -0.81
CA LEU A 78 -9.52 -15.14 -1.33
C LEU A 78 -9.21 -14.94 -2.82
N LEU A 79 -10.22 -14.61 -3.63
CA LEU A 79 -10.04 -14.38 -5.07
C LEU A 79 -9.15 -13.17 -5.37
N VAL A 80 -9.21 -12.10 -4.56
CA VAL A 80 -8.28 -10.97 -4.67
C VAL A 80 -6.83 -11.43 -4.48
N GLU A 81 -6.56 -12.26 -3.47
CA GLU A 81 -5.22 -12.80 -3.24
C GLU A 81 -4.77 -13.74 -4.36
N VAL A 82 -5.67 -14.58 -4.90
CA VAL A 82 -5.38 -15.43 -6.07
C VAL A 82 -5.03 -14.60 -7.30
N VAL A 83 -5.86 -13.61 -7.66
CA VAL A 83 -5.62 -12.74 -8.82
C VAL A 83 -4.32 -11.96 -8.65
N LYS A 84 -4.07 -11.44 -7.44
CA LYS A 84 -2.84 -10.71 -7.11
C LYS A 84 -1.61 -11.61 -7.19
N LEU A 85 -1.69 -12.86 -6.73
CA LEU A 85 -0.62 -13.85 -6.84
C LEU A 85 -0.29 -14.14 -8.30
N LEU A 86 -1.31 -14.40 -9.13
CA LEU A 86 -1.13 -14.67 -10.57
C LEU A 86 -0.49 -13.47 -11.28
N ALA A 87 -1.00 -12.26 -11.05
CA ALA A 87 -0.44 -11.05 -11.63
C ALA A 87 1.01 -10.82 -11.17
N SER A 88 1.30 -11.05 -9.89
CA SER A 88 2.65 -10.91 -9.34
C SER A 88 3.62 -11.95 -9.90
N LEU A 89 3.16 -13.18 -10.13
CA LEU A 89 3.95 -14.25 -10.75
C LEU A 89 4.33 -13.89 -12.19
N VAL A 90 3.36 -13.37 -12.97
CA VAL A 90 3.62 -12.91 -14.34
C VAL A 90 4.65 -11.77 -14.35
N LEU A 91 4.49 -10.79 -13.44
CA LEU A 91 5.43 -9.66 -13.34
C LEU A 91 6.82 -10.11 -12.87
N ALA A 92 6.91 -11.03 -11.90
CA ALA A 92 8.18 -11.59 -11.44
C ALA A 92 8.88 -12.41 -12.53
N ALA A 93 8.13 -13.20 -13.30
CA ALA A 93 8.68 -13.96 -14.42
C ALA A 93 9.19 -13.03 -15.53
N HIS A 94 8.45 -11.96 -15.83
CA HIS A 94 8.87 -10.96 -16.81
C HIS A 94 10.13 -10.20 -16.37
N ASP A 95 10.20 -9.81 -15.10
CA ASP A 95 11.35 -9.12 -14.50
C ASP A 95 12.61 -10.00 -14.50
N THR A 96 12.44 -11.28 -14.15
CA THR A 96 13.54 -12.28 -14.17
C THR A 96 14.04 -12.52 -15.60
N ARG A 97 13.12 -12.63 -16.57
CA ARG A 97 13.48 -12.81 -17.99
C ARG A 97 14.20 -11.59 -18.57
N ARG A 98 13.79 -10.37 -18.20
CA ARG A 98 14.49 -9.14 -18.58
C ARG A 98 15.89 -9.06 -17.99
N SER A 99 16.08 -9.54 -16.77
CA SER A 99 17.38 -9.53 -16.09
C SER A 99 18.36 -10.58 -16.64
N HIS A 100 17.85 -11.65 -17.28
CA HIS A 100 18.66 -12.73 -17.85
C HIS A 100 18.25 -13.03 -19.31
N PRO A 101 18.54 -12.13 -20.27
CA PRO A 101 18.21 -12.35 -21.67
C PRO A 101 18.95 -13.59 -22.20
N GLY A 102 18.20 -14.60 -22.66
CA GLY A 102 18.74 -15.85 -23.23
C GLY A 102 18.76 -17.06 -22.30
N ALA A 103 18.36 -16.91 -21.02
CA ALA A 103 18.22 -18.06 -20.12
C ALA A 103 17.11 -19.02 -20.55
N SER A 104 17.36 -20.33 -20.43
CA SER A 104 16.35 -21.36 -20.66
C SER A 104 15.16 -21.22 -19.70
N THR A 105 13.97 -21.62 -20.14
CA THR A 105 12.73 -21.58 -19.35
C THR A 105 12.86 -22.39 -18.05
N SER A 106 13.59 -23.50 -18.07
CA SER A 106 13.86 -24.31 -16.87
C SER A 106 14.71 -23.55 -15.84
N THR A 107 15.75 -22.84 -16.28
CA THR A 107 16.62 -22.03 -15.42
C THR A 107 15.85 -20.86 -14.78
N LEU A 108 14.94 -20.23 -15.54
CA LEU A 108 14.06 -19.17 -15.03
C LEU A 108 13.11 -19.69 -13.94
N ILE A 109 12.51 -20.87 -14.14
CA ILE A 109 11.62 -21.50 -13.16
C ILE A 109 12.38 -21.87 -11.88
N VAL A 110 13.59 -22.43 -12.00
CA VAL A 110 14.41 -22.78 -10.84
C VAL A 110 14.79 -21.52 -10.06
N HIS A 111 15.20 -20.44 -10.74
CA HIS A 111 15.53 -19.18 -10.09
C HIS A 111 14.31 -18.59 -9.37
N LEU A 112 13.16 -18.50 -10.04
CA LEU A 112 11.92 -18.03 -9.43
C LEU A 112 11.52 -18.86 -8.21
N ARG A 113 11.58 -20.20 -8.31
CA ARG A 113 11.25 -21.09 -7.19
C ARG A 113 12.17 -20.82 -6.00
N HIS A 114 13.47 -20.72 -6.24
CA HIS A 114 14.45 -20.46 -5.17
C HIS A 114 14.24 -19.07 -4.55
N SER A 115 13.94 -18.06 -5.36
CA SER A 115 13.67 -16.70 -4.87
C SER A 115 12.34 -16.60 -4.13
N ILE A 116 11.30 -17.35 -4.52
CA ILE A 116 10.00 -17.41 -3.81
C ILE A 116 10.17 -18.10 -2.45
N PHE A 117 10.83 -19.26 -2.42
CA PHE A 117 11.04 -20.04 -1.19
C PHE A 117 12.35 -19.69 -0.46
N ALA A 118 12.79 -18.43 -0.55
CA ALA A 118 13.96 -17.96 0.16
C ALA A 118 13.83 -18.20 1.69
N PRO A 119 14.95 -18.38 2.41
CA PRO A 119 14.94 -18.72 3.85
C PRO A 119 14.24 -17.68 4.74
N ASP A 120 14.04 -16.44 4.27
CA ASP A 120 13.34 -15.39 5.01
C ASP A 120 11.82 -15.35 4.74
N SER A 121 11.34 -16.11 3.75
CA SER A 121 9.94 -16.06 3.30
C SER A 121 8.94 -16.48 4.37
N TRP A 122 9.32 -17.36 5.31
CA TRP A 122 8.44 -17.81 6.39
C TRP A 122 8.05 -16.68 7.35
N LYS A 123 8.84 -15.61 7.46
CA LYS A 123 8.54 -14.45 8.32
C LYS A 123 7.25 -13.74 7.88
N LEU A 124 6.81 -13.95 6.64
CA LEU A 124 5.54 -13.42 6.09
C LEU A 124 4.30 -14.14 6.61
N ILE A 125 4.44 -15.31 7.24
CA ILE A 125 3.32 -16.01 7.89
C ILE A 125 2.81 -15.22 9.10
N VAL A 126 3.71 -14.53 9.82
CA VAL A 126 3.37 -13.74 11.01
C VAL A 126 2.35 -12.64 10.70
N PRO A 127 2.58 -11.72 9.74
CA PRO A 127 1.58 -10.70 9.40
C PRO A 127 0.31 -11.31 8.83
N ALA A 128 0.40 -12.43 8.10
CA ALA A 128 -0.75 -13.13 7.56
C ALA A 128 -1.66 -13.69 8.69
N ALA A 129 -1.07 -14.33 9.71
CA ALA A 129 -1.79 -14.82 10.89
C ALA A 129 -2.40 -13.67 11.72
N LEU A 130 -1.64 -12.60 11.94
CA LEU A 130 -2.12 -11.44 12.70
C LEU A 130 -3.28 -10.70 12.01
N TYR A 131 -3.23 -10.54 10.68
CA TYR A 131 -4.35 -10.00 9.90
C TYR A 131 -5.64 -10.79 10.11
N THR A 132 -5.48 -12.07 10.34
CA THR A 132 -6.61 -12.99 10.40
C THR A 132 -7.22 -13.04 11.78
N LEU A 133 -6.35 -13.05 12.80
CA LEU A 133 -6.76 -12.78 14.17
C LEU A 133 -7.48 -11.43 14.26
N GLN A 134 -6.95 -10.39 13.60
CA GLN A 134 -7.59 -9.08 13.53
C GLN A 134 -9.01 -9.19 12.94
N ASN A 135 -9.18 -9.85 11.80
CA ASN A 135 -10.50 -10.01 11.19
C ASN A 135 -11.49 -10.73 12.12
N SER A 136 -11.07 -11.82 12.77
CA SER A 136 -11.91 -12.53 13.74
C SER A 136 -12.31 -11.66 14.94
N LEU A 137 -11.37 -10.87 15.47
CA LEU A 137 -11.64 -9.94 16.57
C LEU A 137 -12.60 -8.80 16.15
N VAL A 138 -12.49 -8.32 14.92
CA VAL A 138 -13.43 -7.34 14.34
C VAL A 138 -14.84 -7.92 14.27
N TYR A 139 -15.01 -9.16 13.81
CA TYR A 139 -16.33 -9.80 13.79
C TYR A 139 -16.90 -10.00 15.20
N ALA A 140 -16.07 -10.46 16.14
CA ALA A 140 -16.48 -10.60 17.54
C ALA A 140 -16.92 -9.24 18.11
N ALA A 141 -16.22 -8.16 17.77
CA ALA A 141 -16.57 -6.81 18.18
C ALA A 141 -17.90 -6.32 17.58
N ILE A 142 -18.09 -6.45 16.26
CA ILE A 142 -19.33 -6.04 15.57
C ILE A 142 -20.54 -6.81 16.11
N SER A 143 -20.35 -8.06 16.52
CA SER A 143 -21.43 -8.90 17.05
C SER A 143 -21.85 -8.55 18.48
N ASN A 144 -21.05 -7.74 19.19
CA ASN A 144 -21.24 -7.45 20.61
C ASN A 144 -21.30 -5.94 20.95
N LEU A 145 -21.07 -5.06 19.97
CA LEU A 145 -21.17 -3.60 20.09
C LEU A 145 -22.16 -3.07 19.07
N ASP A 146 -22.82 -1.95 19.39
CA ASP A 146 -23.56 -1.20 18.39
C ASP A 146 -22.61 -0.60 17.34
N ALA A 147 -23.15 -0.35 16.14
CA ALA A 147 -22.35 0.08 15.00
C ALA A 147 -21.61 1.40 15.23
N VAL A 148 -22.19 2.34 15.98
CA VAL A 148 -21.60 3.67 16.22
C VAL A 148 -20.42 3.54 17.18
N THR A 149 -20.61 2.84 18.29
CA THR A 149 -19.54 2.55 19.25
C THR A 149 -18.42 1.76 18.60
N PHE A 150 -18.73 0.69 17.85
CA PHE A 150 -17.71 -0.07 17.11
C PHE A 150 -16.91 0.81 16.16
N GLN A 151 -17.57 1.62 15.33
CA GLN A 151 -16.91 2.48 14.35
C GLN A 151 -15.96 3.48 15.01
N VAL A 152 -16.41 4.18 16.06
CA VAL A 152 -15.60 5.19 16.76
C VAL A 152 -14.44 4.51 17.51
N THR A 153 -14.69 3.43 18.24
CA THR A 153 -13.66 2.73 19.00
C THR A 153 -12.63 2.05 18.09
N TYR A 154 -13.01 1.52 16.92
CA TYR A 154 -12.09 0.86 16.00
C TYR A 154 -11.08 1.81 15.34
N GLN A 155 -11.30 3.13 15.42
CA GLN A 155 -10.31 4.11 15.02
C GLN A 155 -9.07 4.15 15.92
N LEU A 156 -9.14 3.52 17.10
CA LEU A 156 -7.99 3.25 17.96
C LEU A 156 -6.84 2.55 17.22
N LYS A 157 -7.14 1.80 16.14
CA LYS A 157 -6.14 1.19 15.24
C LYS A 157 -5.09 2.20 14.74
N ILE A 158 -5.47 3.47 14.57
CA ILE A 158 -4.58 4.52 14.10
C ILE A 158 -3.52 4.81 15.16
N LEU A 159 -3.95 4.95 16.43
CA LEU A 159 -3.06 5.21 17.55
C LEU A 159 -2.14 4.01 17.83
N THR A 160 -2.66 2.79 17.78
CA THR A 160 -1.84 1.58 17.97
C THR A 160 -0.80 1.41 16.87
N THR A 161 -1.14 1.70 15.61
CA THR A 161 -0.18 1.69 14.49
C THR A 161 0.97 2.66 14.74
N VAL A 162 0.68 3.87 15.23
CA VAL A 162 1.70 4.88 15.53
C VAL A 162 2.56 4.45 16.71
N LEU A 163 1.94 3.92 17.78
CA LEU A 163 2.65 3.36 18.93
C LEU A 163 3.65 2.27 18.49
N PHE A 164 3.19 1.29 17.72
CA PHE A 164 4.08 0.24 17.21
C PHE A 164 5.12 0.79 16.23
N SER A 165 4.81 1.83 15.45
CA SER A 165 5.81 2.48 14.59
C SER A 165 6.93 3.16 15.37
N ILE A 166 6.65 3.66 16.58
CA ILE A 166 7.68 4.20 17.48
C ILE A 166 8.48 3.02 18.07
N LEU A 167 7.80 1.99 18.57
CA LEU A 167 8.42 0.85 19.26
C LEU A 167 9.26 -0.06 18.34
N LEU A 168 8.76 -0.41 17.15
CA LEU A 168 9.38 -1.42 16.26
C LEU A 168 10.30 -0.83 15.18
N LEU A 169 10.04 0.41 14.75
CA LEU A 169 10.82 1.12 13.72
C LEU A 169 11.65 2.27 14.29
N GLY A 170 11.52 2.59 15.59
CA GLY A 170 12.29 3.66 16.22
C GLY A 170 11.96 5.07 15.68
N ARG A 171 10.78 5.29 15.11
CA ARG A 171 10.41 6.60 14.56
C ARG A 171 10.00 7.57 15.67
N SER A 172 10.36 8.84 15.53
CA SER A 172 9.91 9.92 16.41
C SER A 172 8.73 10.70 15.81
N VAL A 173 7.65 10.79 16.58
CA VAL A 173 6.40 11.48 16.20
C VAL A 173 6.37 12.84 16.88
N SER A 174 6.09 13.89 16.13
CA SER A 174 6.10 15.27 16.65
C SER A 174 4.75 15.59 17.29
N PRO A 175 4.67 16.60 18.18
CA PRO A 175 3.40 17.04 18.75
C PRO A 175 2.35 17.42 17.68
N ARG A 176 2.79 18.00 16.55
CA ARG A 176 1.91 18.29 15.40
C ARG A 176 1.33 17.02 14.76
N GLN A 177 2.12 15.95 14.68
CA GLN A 177 1.63 14.66 14.17
C GLN A 177 0.67 14.00 15.17
N TRP A 178 0.95 14.10 16.47
CA TRP A 178 -0.01 13.69 17.50
C TRP A 178 -1.34 14.43 17.37
N LEU A 179 -1.30 15.76 17.21
CA LEU A 179 -2.50 16.55 16.95
C LEU A 179 -3.24 16.09 15.69
N SER A 180 -2.53 15.83 14.59
CA SER A 180 -3.16 15.33 13.37
C SER A 180 -3.81 13.95 13.54
N LEU A 181 -3.26 13.06 14.38
CA LEU A 181 -3.87 11.75 14.63
C LEU A 181 -5.16 11.86 15.43
N VAL A 182 -5.20 12.79 16.39
CA VAL A 182 -6.42 13.12 17.14
C VAL A 182 -7.47 13.72 16.22
N LEU A 183 -7.09 14.71 15.40
CA LEU A 183 -7.97 15.31 14.40
C LEU A 183 -8.49 14.28 13.39
N LEU A 184 -7.65 13.35 12.93
CA LEU A 184 -8.05 12.29 12.02
C LEU A 184 -9.12 11.38 12.65
N THR A 185 -8.92 11.01 13.91
CA THR A 185 -9.85 10.18 14.67
C THR A 185 -11.19 10.91 14.86
N ALA A 186 -11.15 12.19 15.24
CA ALA A 186 -12.33 13.03 15.39
C ALA A 186 -13.08 13.24 14.06
N GLY A 187 -12.36 13.49 12.97
CA GLY A 187 -12.93 13.66 11.63
C GLY A 187 -13.66 12.40 11.15
N VAL A 188 -13.07 11.21 11.34
CA VAL A 188 -13.76 9.96 10.99
C VAL A 188 -14.98 9.73 11.87
N ALA A 189 -14.90 9.98 13.18
CA ALA A 189 -16.06 9.89 14.07
C ALA A 189 -17.20 10.82 13.61
N LEU A 190 -16.89 12.05 13.21
CA LEU A 190 -17.88 13.03 12.73
C LEU A 190 -18.58 12.57 11.44
N VAL A 191 -17.84 12.00 10.49
CA VAL A 191 -18.43 11.42 9.26
C VAL A 191 -19.39 10.28 9.61
N GLN A 192 -19.06 9.43 10.59
CA GLN A 192 -19.88 8.26 10.94
C GLN A 192 -21.18 8.62 11.68
N ILE A 193 -21.25 9.79 12.31
CA ILE A 193 -22.46 10.29 12.98
C ILE A 193 -23.47 10.84 11.95
N SER A 194 -23.05 11.10 10.71
CA SER A 194 -23.81 11.79 9.65
C SER A 194 -24.89 10.94 8.95
N GLY A 195 -25.67 10.13 9.68
CA GLY A 195 -26.82 9.41 9.12
C GLY A 195 -27.90 10.34 8.55
N PRO A 196 -28.98 9.82 7.91
CA PRO A 196 -30.14 10.64 7.54
C PRO A 196 -30.76 11.17 8.84
N ILE A 197 -30.66 12.48 9.08
CA ILE A 197 -31.01 13.13 10.36
C ILE A 197 -32.15 14.11 10.13
N THR A 198 -33.28 13.89 10.82
CA THR A 198 -34.17 14.95 11.29
C THR A 198 -33.52 15.66 12.49
N PRO A 199 -33.69 16.98 12.67
CA PRO A 199 -32.99 17.78 13.69
C PRO A 199 -33.07 17.29 15.15
N ASP A 200 -34.02 16.40 15.49
CA ASP A 200 -34.22 15.89 16.84
C ASP A 200 -33.31 14.67 17.19
N ASP A 201 -32.81 13.95 16.18
CA ASP A 201 -32.05 12.68 16.37
C ASP A 201 -30.57 12.88 16.74
N TRP A 202 -29.97 14.04 16.42
CA TRP A 202 -28.55 14.25 16.68
C TRP A 202 -28.26 14.40 18.18
N LEU A 203 -29.15 15.09 18.90
CA LEU A 203 -29.00 15.32 20.33
C LEU A 203 -29.19 13.99 21.07
N GLU A 204 -30.16 13.16 20.66
CA GLU A 204 -30.33 11.81 21.21
C GLU A 204 -29.10 10.93 20.98
N ARG A 205 -28.52 10.94 19.78
CA ARG A 205 -27.28 10.20 19.48
C ARG A 205 -26.10 10.69 20.30
N LEU A 206 -25.89 12.01 20.42
CA LEU A 206 -24.82 12.57 21.23
C LEU A 206 -25.02 12.27 22.72
N THR A 207 -26.27 12.31 23.18
CA THR A 207 -26.66 11.91 24.55
C THR A 207 -26.48 10.41 24.77
N SER A 208 -26.69 9.56 23.77
CA SER A 208 -26.42 8.11 23.84
C SER A 208 -24.92 7.82 23.95
N LEU A 209 -24.07 8.56 23.22
CA LEU A 209 -22.61 8.48 23.34
C LEU A 209 -22.13 8.91 24.72
N LEU A 210 -22.74 9.94 25.31
CA LEU A 210 -22.44 10.41 26.67
C LEU A 210 -23.01 9.48 27.75
N ARG A 211 -24.18 8.85 27.53
CA ARG A 211 -24.78 7.85 28.43
C ARG A 211 -24.05 6.50 28.40
N SER A 212 -23.34 6.16 27.32
CA SER A 212 -22.58 4.91 27.19
C SER A 212 -21.39 4.79 28.17
N GLY A 213 -21.22 5.74 29.09
CA GLY A 213 -20.43 5.57 30.31
C GLY A 213 -21.10 4.72 31.40
N THR A 214 -22.28 4.15 31.15
CA THR A 214 -22.97 3.24 32.09
C THR A 214 -22.47 1.80 31.94
N ILE A 215 -22.22 1.18 33.10
CA ILE A 215 -21.62 -0.13 33.38
C ILE A 215 -21.75 -1.13 32.20
N PRO A 216 -20.63 -1.65 31.66
CA PRO A 216 -20.70 -2.54 30.50
C PRO A 216 -21.47 -3.81 30.87
N THR A 217 -22.53 -4.10 30.12
CA THR A 217 -23.11 -5.45 30.09
C THR A 217 -22.01 -6.45 29.71
N THR A 218 -22.07 -7.69 30.18
CA THR A 218 -21.04 -8.71 29.92
C THR A 218 -20.73 -8.88 28.42
N ASN A 219 -21.69 -8.58 27.54
CA ASN A 219 -21.50 -8.61 26.09
C ASN A 219 -20.81 -7.34 25.56
N ALA A 220 -21.17 -6.15 26.05
CA ALA A 220 -20.48 -4.90 25.67
C ALA A 220 -19.00 -4.89 26.09
N ALA A 221 -18.67 -5.43 27.29
CA ALA A 221 -17.28 -5.61 27.72
C ALA A 221 -16.49 -6.52 26.78
N LYS A 222 -17.08 -7.66 26.38
CA LYS A 222 -16.47 -8.59 25.40
C LYS A 222 -16.23 -7.90 24.06
N GLY A 223 -17.21 -7.14 23.58
CA GLY A 223 -17.10 -6.37 22.34
C GLY A 223 -16.01 -5.30 22.40
N LEU A 224 -15.94 -4.55 23.50
CA LEU A 224 -14.92 -3.52 23.72
C LEU A 224 -13.50 -4.12 23.79
N MET A 225 -13.34 -5.22 24.54
CA MET A 225 -12.08 -5.96 24.60
C MET A 225 -11.67 -6.49 23.21
N ALA A 226 -12.62 -6.99 22.43
CA ALA A 226 -12.36 -7.46 21.07
C ALA A 226 -11.92 -6.33 20.13
N VAL A 227 -12.53 -5.12 20.22
CA VAL A 227 -12.10 -3.95 19.42
C VAL A 227 -10.68 -3.50 19.78
N VAL A 228 -10.36 -3.46 21.08
CA VAL A 228 -9.01 -3.06 21.53
C VAL A 228 -7.98 -4.07 21.04
N ALA A 229 -8.24 -5.36 21.18
CA ALA A 229 -7.37 -6.41 20.68
C ALA A 229 -7.25 -6.37 19.13
N ALA A 230 -8.34 -6.12 18.41
CA ALA A 230 -8.35 -5.94 16.95
C ALA A 230 -7.51 -4.72 16.53
N SER A 231 -7.60 -3.63 17.29
CA SER A 231 -6.84 -2.41 17.03
C SER A 231 -5.34 -2.61 17.28
N LEU A 232 -4.97 -3.30 18.36
CA LEU A 232 -3.57 -3.62 18.66
C LEU A 232 -2.95 -4.55 17.60
N THR A 233 -3.65 -5.63 17.26
CA THR A 233 -3.22 -6.56 16.20
C THR A 233 -3.12 -5.88 14.84
N SER A 234 -4.07 -5.00 14.50
CA SER A 234 -4.00 -4.19 13.27
C SER A 234 -2.73 -3.33 13.22
N GLY A 235 -2.44 -2.61 14.30
CA GLY A 235 -1.29 -1.71 14.35
C GLY A 235 0.04 -2.47 14.28
N LEU A 236 0.13 -3.59 15.01
CA LEU A 236 1.29 -4.47 15.00
C LEU A 236 1.53 -5.04 13.59
N THR A 237 0.47 -5.53 12.95
CA THR A 237 0.54 -6.14 11.61
C THR A 237 1.03 -5.15 10.57
N CYS A 238 0.43 -3.95 10.53
CA CYS A 238 0.82 -2.89 9.59
C CYS A 238 2.30 -2.53 9.70
N VAL A 239 2.79 -2.37 10.93
CA VAL A 239 4.16 -1.93 11.19
C VAL A 239 5.16 -3.05 10.98
N TYR A 240 4.84 -4.28 11.41
CA TYR A 240 5.67 -5.45 11.16
C TYR A 240 5.81 -5.73 9.67
N PHE A 241 4.71 -5.61 8.92
CA PHE A 241 4.70 -5.70 7.47
C PHE A 241 5.60 -4.64 6.82
N GLU A 242 5.48 -3.37 7.25
CA GLU A 242 6.33 -2.29 6.76
C GLU A 242 7.83 -2.60 7.01
N LYS A 243 8.17 -3.06 8.21
CA LYS A 243 9.54 -3.44 8.56
C LYS A 243 10.03 -4.61 7.71
N LEU A 244 9.23 -5.67 7.60
CA LEU A 244 9.59 -6.87 6.86
C LEU A 244 9.79 -6.59 5.37
N VAL A 245 8.92 -5.77 4.76
CA VAL A 245 9.09 -5.35 3.37
C VAL A 245 10.37 -4.55 3.23
N LYS A 246 10.60 -3.53 4.08
CA LYS A 246 11.76 -2.64 3.99
C LYS A 246 13.10 -3.32 4.24
N ASP A 247 13.20 -4.16 5.26
CA ASP A 247 14.42 -4.93 5.57
C ASP A 247 14.74 -5.94 4.44
N SER A 248 13.72 -6.37 3.69
CA SER A 248 13.83 -7.36 2.63
C SER A 248 13.99 -6.79 1.21
N MET A 249 13.80 -5.47 1.00
CA MET A 249 13.97 -4.82 -0.31
C MET A 249 15.45 -4.76 -0.75
N ALA A 250 16.39 -5.01 0.17
CA ALA A 250 17.81 -5.00 -0.14
C ALA A 250 18.27 -6.23 -0.95
N SER A 251 17.53 -7.35 -0.94
CA SER A 251 18.01 -8.65 -1.43
C SER A 251 17.17 -9.31 -2.52
N VAL A 252 15.93 -8.88 -2.77
CA VAL A 252 14.99 -9.58 -3.69
C VAL A 252 14.14 -8.58 -4.47
N SER A 253 13.79 -8.90 -5.72
CA SER A 253 12.92 -8.05 -6.56
C SER A 253 11.54 -7.83 -5.94
N LEU A 254 10.99 -6.63 -6.14
CA LEU A 254 9.68 -6.22 -5.61
C LEU A 254 8.58 -7.22 -5.97
N TRP A 255 8.56 -7.70 -7.21
CA TRP A 255 7.54 -8.61 -7.71
C TRP A 255 7.63 -9.98 -7.04
N THR A 256 8.85 -10.49 -6.83
CA THR A 256 9.06 -11.76 -6.11
C THR A 256 8.59 -11.65 -4.66
N ARG A 257 8.84 -10.51 -4.00
CA ARG A 257 8.28 -10.26 -2.66
C ARG A 257 6.76 -10.21 -2.68
N ASN A 258 6.16 -9.58 -3.68
CA ASN A 258 4.71 -9.53 -3.79
C ASN A 258 4.09 -10.92 -4.07
N VAL A 259 4.80 -11.80 -4.79
CA VAL A 259 4.44 -13.22 -4.94
C VAL A 259 4.46 -13.92 -3.59
N GLN A 260 5.56 -13.81 -2.83
CA GLN A 260 5.66 -14.42 -1.50
C GLN A 260 4.51 -13.94 -0.61
N LEU A 261 4.26 -12.63 -0.60
CA LEU A 261 3.22 -12.01 0.19
C LEU A 261 1.82 -12.54 -0.14
N SER A 262 1.50 -12.57 -1.44
CA SER A 262 0.21 -13.03 -1.95
C SER A 262 0.05 -14.54 -1.77
N PHE A 263 1.15 -15.29 -1.79
CA PHE A 263 1.13 -16.73 -1.52
C PHE A 263 0.84 -17.02 -0.05
N PHE A 264 1.53 -16.34 0.87
CA PHE A 264 1.29 -16.54 2.31
C PHE A 264 -0.05 -15.98 2.79
N SER A 265 -0.64 -15.00 2.10
CA SER A 265 -1.99 -14.50 2.39
C SER A 265 -3.11 -15.46 1.95
N LEU A 266 -2.85 -16.42 1.06
CA LEU A 266 -3.85 -17.42 0.66
C LEU A 266 -4.28 -18.31 1.82
N PHE A 267 -3.33 -18.73 2.66
CA PHE A 267 -3.61 -19.62 3.79
C PHE A 267 -4.63 -19.04 4.75
N PRO A 268 -4.45 -17.83 5.31
CA PRO A 268 -5.46 -17.25 6.17
C PRO A 268 -6.78 -16.94 5.46
N ALA A 269 -6.73 -16.45 4.21
CA ALA A 269 -7.94 -16.17 3.45
C ALA A 269 -8.78 -17.45 3.24
N LEU A 270 -8.12 -18.57 2.97
CA LEU A 270 -8.76 -19.88 2.79
C LEU A 270 -9.21 -20.49 4.12
N PHE A 271 -8.29 -20.72 5.06
CA PHE A 271 -8.59 -21.48 6.27
C PHE A 271 -9.49 -20.72 7.23
N ILE A 272 -9.29 -19.42 7.38
CA ILE A 272 -10.04 -18.66 8.37
C ILE A 272 -11.20 -17.90 7.71
N GLY A 273 -10.96 -17.25 6.57
CA GLY A 273 -12.03 -16.57 5.84
C GLY A 273 -13.05 -17.57 5.27
N VAL A 274 -12.61 -18.46 4.39
CA VAL A 274 -13.53 -19.34 3.65
C VAL A 274 -13.98 -20.53 4.51
N LEU A 275 -13.09 -21.26 5.16
CA LEU A 275 -13.45 -22.49 5.86
C LEU A 275 -14.04 -22.23 7.26
N TRP A 276 -13.40 -21.41 8.08
CA TRP A 276 -13.85 -21.18 9.46
C TRP A 276 -15.03 -20.19 9.56
N GLN A 277 -14.94 -19.04 8.88
CA GLN A 277 -15.91 -17.96 9.05
C GLN A 277 -17.18 -18.21 8.24
N ASP A 278 -17.06 -18.43 6.93
CA ASP A 278 -18.23 -18.54 6.03
C ASP A 278 -18.49 -19.97 5.54
N GLY A 279 -17.73 -20.97 5.98
CA GLY A 279 -17.74 -22.33 5.40
C GLY A 279 -19.10 -23.02 5.45
N ALA A 280 -19.83 -22.90 6.56
CA ALA A 280 -21.18 -23.45 6.71
C ALA A 280 -22.19 -22.77 5.77
N VAL A 281 -22.03 -21.47 5.51
CA VAL A 281 -22.88 -20.72 4.59
C VAL A 281 -22.52 -21.11 3.14
N ILE A 282 -21.23 -21.16 2.82
CA ILE A 282 -20.72 -21.59 1.50
C ILE A 282 -21.21 -22.99 1.14
N ALA A 283 -21.26 -23.92 2.08
CA ALA A 283 -21.78 -25.27 1.85
C ALA A 283 -23.28 -25.29 1.47
N ARG A 284 -24.05 -24.28 1.90
CA ARG A 284 -25.49 -24.18 1.63
C ARG A 284 -25.82 -23.39 0.37
N VAL A 285 -25.18 -22.23 0.16
CA VAL A 285 -25.49 -21.32 -0.95
C VAL A 285 -24.53 -21.43 -2.13
N GLY A 286 -23.36 -22.07 -1.94
CA GLY A 286 -22.29 -22.16 -2.91
C GLY A 286 -21.25 -21.05 -2.78
N PHE A 287 -20.02 -21.33 -3.24
CA PHE A 287 -18.89 -20.40 -3.14
C PHE A 287 -19.08 -19.11 -3.95
N PHE A 288 -19.67 -19.21 -5.14
CA PHE A 288 -19.90 -18.08 -6.05
C PHE A 288 -21.30 -17.48 -5.92
N ALA A 289 -22.00 -17.72 -4.81
CA ALA A 289 -23.32 -17.15 -4.57
C ALA A 289 -23.26 -15.61 -4.61
N GLY A 290 -24.16 -14.98 -5.38
CA GLY A 290 -24.26 -13.52 -5.45
C GLY A 290 -23.17 -12.83 -6.29
N TYR A 291 -22.35 -13.58 -7.03
CA TYR A 291 -21.32 -12.99 -7.89
C TYR A 291 -21.93 -12.39 -9.15
N SER A 292 -21.70 -11.10 -9.35
CA SER A 292 -22.05 -10.36 -10.56
C SER A 292 -20.79 -9.84 -11.26
N PRO A 293 -20.88 -9.35 -12.50
CA PRO A 293 -19.75 -8.69 -13.17
C PRO A 293 -19.15 -7.54 -12.35
N VAL A 294 -19.97 -6.86 -11.54
CA VAL A 294 -19.51 -5.78 -10.63
C VAL A 294 -18.64 -6.35 -9.51
N VAL A 295 -18.94 -7.54 -8.99
CA VAL A 295 -18.11 -8.23 -7.99
C VAL A 295 -16.76 -8.61 -8.60
N TRP A 296 -16.74 -9.14 -9.83
CA TRP A 296 -15.49 -9.44 -10.54
C TRP A 296 -14.65 -8.18 -10.82
N LEU A 297 -15.29 -7.08 -11.22
CA LEU A 297 -14.62 -5.78 -11.34
C LEU A 297 -14.04 -5.31 -10.00
N THR A 298 -14.79 -5.47 -8.91
CA THR A 298 -14.33 -5.15 -7.55
C THR A 298 -13.08 -5.94 -7.19
N ILE A 299 -13.06 -7.25 -7.46
CA ILE A 299 -11.93 -8.13 -7.20
C ILE A 299 -10.70 -7.70 -8.02
N GLY A 300 -10.89 -7.42 -9.32
CA GLY A 300 -9.82 -6.94 -10.19
C GLY A 300 -9.23 -5.61 -9.74
N LEU A 301 -10.07 -4.64 -9.38
CA LEU A 301 -9.65 -3.33 -8.88
C LEU A 301 -8.92 -3.41 -7.54
N GLN A 302 -9.31 -4.31 -6.64
CA GLN A 302 -8.61 -4.53 -5.37
C GLN A 302 -7.23 -5.17 -5.60
N ALA A 303 -7.15 -6.18 -6.47
CA ALA A 303 -5.88 -6.81 -6.82
C ALA A 303 -4.92 -5.79 -7.46
N LEU A 304 -5.41 -4.98 -8.41
CA LEU A 304 -4.66 -3.88 -9.04
C LEU A 304 -4.20 -2.84 -8.01
N GLY A 305 -5.08 -2.43 -7.09
CA GLY A 305 -4.73 -1.53 -6.00
C GLY A 305 -3.56 -2.03 -5.15
N GLY A 306 -3.57 -3.33 -4.82
CA GLY A 306 -2.46 -3.96 -4.10
C GLY A 306 -1.12 -3.86 -4.84
N LEU A 307 -1.12 -4.05 -6.17
CA LEU A 307 0.09 -3.91 -7.00
C LEU A 307 0.56 -2.45 -7.09
N ILE A 308 -0.36 -1.50 -7.28
CA ILE A 308 -0.04 -0.06 -7.32
C ILE A 308 0.56 0.38 -5.98
N VAL A 309 -0.01 -0.08 -4.85
CA VAL A 309 0.54 0.21 -3.52
C VAL A 309 1.96 -0.32 -3.36
N ALA A 310 2.25 -1.53 -3.84
CA ALA A 310 3.61 -2.07 -3.82
C ALA A 310 4.59 -1.17 -4.60
N VAL A 311 4.21 -0.72 -5.81
CA VAL A 311 4.99 0.23 -6.62
C VAL A 311 5.15 1.56 -5.90
N CYS A 312 4.10 2.11 -5.28
CA CYS A 312 4.21 3.35 -4.51
C CYS A 312 5.16 3.20 -3.31
N ILE A 313 5.19 2.04 -2.64
CA ILE A 313 6.14 1.79 -1.55
C ILE A 313 7.59 1.76 -2.07
N ALA A 314 7.82 1.25 -3.28
CA ALA A 314 9.14 1.23 -3.89
C ALA A 314 9.61 2.58 -4.42
N TYR A 315 8.74 3.36 -5.06
CA TYR A 315 9.14 4.52 -5.86
C TYR A 315 8.62 5.86 -5.35
N ALA A 316 7.73 5.87 -4.35
CA ALA A 316 7.19 7.10 -3.79
C ALA A 316 7.47 7.19 -2.29
N ASP A 317 7.74 8.41 -1.82
CA ASP A 317 7.80 8.67 -0.40
C ASP A 317 6.46 8.36 0.26
N ASN A 318 6.53 7.85 1.50
CA ASN A 318 5.34 7.60 2.32
C ASN A 318 4.44 8.85 2.44
N VAL A 319 5.03 10.06 2.41
CA VAL A 319 4.30 11.34 2.42
C VAL A 319 3.47 11.53 1.15
N ALA A 320 4.06 11.31 -0.03
CA ALA A 320 3.38 11.48 -1.31
C ALA A 320 2.24 10.46 -1.48
N LYS A 321 2.46 9.22 -1.03
CA LYS A 321 1.42 8.18 -0.97
C LYS A 321 0.25 8.59 -0.07
N ASN A 322 0.53 9.14 1.12
CA ASN A 322 -0.51 9.59 2.04
C ASN A 322 -1.30 10.78 1.47
N PHE A 323 -0.63 11.69 0.77
CA PHE A 323 -1.28 12.79 0.06
C PHE A 323 -2.21 12.27 -1.05
N ALA A 324 -1.75 11.31 -1.87
CA ALA A 324 -2.56 10.65 -2.89
C ALA A 324 -3.79 9.94 -2.28
N ALA A 325 -3.61 9.21 -1.18
CA ALA A 325 -4.72 8.58 -0.47
C ALA A 325 -5.75 9.62 0.04
N SER A 326 -5.28 10.74 0.58
CA SER A 326 -6.14 11.83 1.07
C SER A 326 -6.92 12.50 -0.07
N LEU A 327 -6.25 12.76 -1.20
CA LEU A 327 -6.89 13.29 -2.40
C LEU A 327 -7.97 12.33 -2.93
N SER A 328 -7.73 11.02 -2.88
CA SER A 328 -8.73 10.03 -3.32
C SER A 328 -10.02 10.08 -2.49
N ILE A 329 -9.96 10.46 -1.21
CA ILE A 329 -11.14 10.65 -0.36
C ILE A 329 -12.00 11.81 -0.89
N VAL A 330 -11.36 12.94 -1.22
CA VAL A 330 -12.06 14.11 -1.79
C VAL A 330 -12.73 13.76 -3.11
N VAL A 331 -11.96 13.12 -4.01
CA VAL A 331 -12.46 12.71 -5.32
C VAL A 331 -13.62 11.73 -5.18
N SER A 332 -13.52 10.75 -4.27
CA SER A 332 -14.61 9.79 -4.01
C SER A 332 -15.85 10.47 -3.45
N TYR A 333 -15.67 11.40 -2.51
CA TYR A 333 -16.78 12.13 -1.89
C TYR A 333 -17.51 12.99 -2.91
N ALA A 334 -16.78 13.76 -3.72
CA ALA A 334 -17.34 14.55 -4.81
C ALA A 334 -18.05 13.65 -5.83
N ALA A 335 -17.38 12.60 -6.31
CA ALA A 335 -17.95 11.67 -7.29
C ALA A 335 -19.23 10.99 -6.78
N THR A 336 -19.29 10.64 -5.49
CA THR A 336 -20.49 10.04 -4.87
C THR A 336 -21.66 11.03 -4.87
N ALA A 337 -21.43 12.30 -4.51
CA ALA A 337 -22.45 13.33 -4.55
C ALA A 337 -22.97 13.59 -5.98
N PHE A 338 -22.09 13.62 -6.98
CA PHE A 338 -22.47 13.81 -8.38
C PHE A 338 -23.22 12.61 -8.98
N ILE A 339 -22.79 11.38 -8.68
CA ILE A 339 -23.29 10.17 -9.35
C ILE A 339 -24.54 9.61 -8.68
N PHE A 340 -24.60 9.63 -7.34
CA PHE A 340 -25.73 9.08 -6.60
C PHE A 340 -26.77 10.14 -6.24
N GLY A 341 -26.52 11.42 -6.55
CA GLY A 341 -27.47 12.52 -6.31
C GLY A 341 -27.80 12.77 -4.84
N THR A 342 -27.06 12.16 -3.90
CA THR A 342 -27.27 12.33 -2.46
C THR A 342 -26.69 13.68 -2.03
N PRO A 343 -27.49 14.61 -1.48
CA PRO A 343 -26.99 15.91 -1.08
C PRO A 343 -25.95 15.75 0.04
N PRO A 344 -24.78 16.41 -0.06
CA PRO A 344 -23.75 16.32 0.95
C PRO A 344 -24.24 16.91 2.27
N THR A 345 -24.38 16.09 3.31
CA THR A 345 -24.77 16.56 4.65
C THR A 345 -23.66 17.42 5.27
N LEU A 346 -24.02 18.48 6.00
CA LEU A 346 -23.05 19.38 6.66
C LEU A 346 -22.06 18.65 7.59
N HIS A 347 -22.53 17.62 8.29
CA HIS A 347 -21.70 16.83 9.19
C HIS A 347 -20.68 15.98 8.44
N ALA A 348 -21.08 15.36 7.30
CA ALA A 348 -20.17 14.59 6.47
C ALA A 348 -19.13 15.48 5.77
N THR A 349 -19.52 16.68 5.31
CA THR A 349 -18.58 17.65 4.73
C THR A 349 -17.59 18.16 5.77
N ALA A 350 -18.07 18.52 6.96
CA ALA A 350 -17.22 18.96 8.07
C ALA A 350 -16.25 17.85 8.51
N GLY A 351 -16.74 16.62 8.67
CA GLY A 351 -15.91 15.47 9.00
C GLY A 351 -14.85 15.17 7.94
N ALA A 352 -15.22 15.21 6.65
CA ALA A 352 -14.28 15.06 5.55
C ALA A 352 -13.21 16.17 5.54
N ALA A 353 -13.60 17.43 5.77
CA ALA A 353 -12.67 18.55 5.86
C ALA A 353 -11.66 18.38 7.01
N VAL A 354 -12.11 17.93 8.18
CA VAL A 354 -11.25 17.62 9.33
C VAL A 354 -10.28 16.48 9.01
N VAL A 355 -10.73 15.41 8.34
CA VAL A 355 -9.87 14.31 7.88
C VAL A 355 -8.77 14.82 6.92
N LEU A 356 -9.12 15.71 5.99
CA LEU A 356 -8.14 16.30 5.06
C LEU A 356 -7.13 17.20 5.77
N LEU A 357 -7.60 18.04 6.70
CA LEU A 357 -6.73 18.90 7.51
C LEU A 357 -5.77 18.07 8.36
N ALA A 358 -6.26 17.00 8.98
CA ALA A 358 -5.45 16.05 9.72
C ALA A 358 -4.35 15.44 8.84
N MET A 359 -4.73 14.93 7.66
CA MET A 359 -3.77 14.35 6.73
C MET A 359 -2.74 15.37 6.22
N PHE A 360 -3.15 16.60 5.96
CA PHE A 360 -2.24 17.69 5.61
C PHE A 360 -1.23 17.92 6.73
N LEU A 361 -1.71 18.14 7.96
CA LEU A 361 -0.87 18.42 9.13
C LEU A 361 0.10 17.28 9.46
N PHE A 362 -0.31 16.03 9.26
CA PHE A 362 0.56 14.85 9.44
C PHE A 362 1.74 14.85 8.44
N ASN A 363 1.49 15.34 7.22
CA ASN A 363 2.41 15.33 6.09
C ASN A 363 3.26 16.61 5.94
N SER A 364 2.93 17.73 6.59
CA SER A 364 3.64 19.02 6.48
C SER A 364 5.06 19.06 7.08
N ARG A 365 5.78 17.93 7.16
CA ARG A 365 7.20 17.93 7.54
C ARG A 365 8.07 18.21 6.30
N PRO A 366 9.08 19.10 6.39
CA PRO A 366 10.15 19.13 5.41
C PRO A 366 10.95 17.82 5.52
N THR A 367 11.00 17.08 4.43
CA THR A 367 11.67 15.77 4.33
C THR A 367 13.20 15.95 4.39
N SER A 368 13.79 16.00 5.60
CA SER A 368 15.23 15.73 5.76
C SER A 368 15.47 14.23 5.80
N ARG A 369 15.39 13.60 4.63
CA ARG A 369 16.12 12.39 4.23
C ARG A 369 15.58 12.00 2.86
N ALA A 370 16.25 12.47 1.81
CA ALA A 370 16.17 11.83 0.51
C ALA A 370 16.53 10.35 0.72
N MET A 371 15.52 9.48 0.66
CA MET A 371 15.75 8.04 0.63
C MET A 371 16.29 7.73 -0.76
N VAL A 372 17.62 7.85 -0.89
CA VAL A 372 18.36 7.24 -1.99
C VAL A 372 18.06 5.75 -1.87
N LEU A 373 17.18 5.23 -2.74
CA LEU A 373 17.08 3.79 -2.94
C LEU A 373 18.50 3.26 -3.18
N PRO A 374 18.90 2.15 -2.54
CA PRO A 374 20.14 1.52 -2.93
C PRO A 374 19.96 1.12 -4.39
N LEU A 375 20.81 1.69 -5.22
CA LEU A 375 21.20 1.24 -6.56
C LEU A 375 21.70 -0.21 -6.49
N SER A 376 20.97 -1.16 -5.91
CA SER A 376 21.49 -2.49 -5.58
C SER A 376 21.74 -3.34 -6.82
N GLN A 377 21.05 -3.07 -7.92
CA GLN A 377 21.35 -3.73 -9.19
C GLN A 377 22.50 -3.02 -9.94
N GLU A 378 22.60 -1.69 -9.86
CA GLU A 378 23.70 -0.94 -10.49
C GLU A 378 25.02 -1.00 -9.71
N ARG A 379 25.01 -1.06 -8.37
CA ARG A 379 26.21 -1.31 -7.55
C ARG A 379 26.64 -2.76 -7.65
N TYR A 380 25.74 -3.74 -7.64
CA TYR A 380 26.13 -5.13 -7.85
C TYR A 380 26.73 -5.34 -9.24
N VAL A 381 26.16 -4.72 -10.27
CA VAL A 381 26.74 -4.75 -11.63
C VAL A 381 28.02 -3.91 -11.69
N ALA A 382 28.09 -2.71 -11.14
CA ALA A 382 29.29 -1.86 -11.17
C ALA A 382 30.46 -2.44 -10.35
N GLU A 383 30.19 -3.10 -9.24
CA GLU A 383 31.19 -3.73 -8.38
C GLU A 383 31.69 -5.05 -8.96
N LYS A 384 30.85 -5.76 -9.72
CA LYS A 384 31.24 -6.95 -10.50
C LYS A 384 31.90 -6.61 -11.85
N SER A 385 31.62 -5.43 -12.42
CA SER A 385 32.25 -4.91 -13.64
C SER A 385 33.57 -4.15 -13.38
N ARG A 386 33.84 -3.73 -12.14
CA ARG A 386 35.11 -3.09 -11.74
C ARG A 386 36.35 -3.92 -12.07
N PRO A 387 36.42 -5.24 -11.83
CA PRO A 387 37.59 -6.03 -12.23
C PRO A 387 37.78 -6.08 -13.76
N LEU A 388 36.69 -6.15 -14.55
CA LEU A 388 36.76 -6.19 -16.02
C LEU A 388 37.23 -4.86 -16.65
N LEU A 389 36.84 -3.72 -16.07
CA LEU A 389 37.30 -2.39 -16.50
C LEU A 389 38.76 -2.11 -16.10
N THR A 390 39.24 -2.75 -15.03
CA THR A 390 40.63 -2.61 -14.58
C THR A 390 41.56 -3.49 -15.44
N GLU A 391 41.10 -4.67 -15.87
CA GLU A 391 41.83 -5.49 -16.85
C GLU A 391 41.90 -4.80 -18.22
N LEU A 392 40.80 -4.24 -18.73
CA LEU A 392 40.79 -3.56 -20.03
C LEU A 392 41.67 -2.29 -20.07
N THR A 393 41.79 -1.57 -18.96
CA THR A 393 42.69 -0.40 -18.86
C THR A 393 44.16 -0.80 -18.62
N SER A 394 44.42 -1.95 -17.99
CA SER A 394 45.79 -2.49 -17.88
C SER A 394 46.32 -3.03 -19.22
N VAL A 395 45.45 -3.60 -20.06
CA VAL A 395 45.80 -4.11 -21.39
C VAL A 395 46.01 -2.95 -22.38
N SER A 396 45.22 -1.87 -22.30
CA SER A 396 45.45 -0.70 -23.18
C SER A 396 46.72 0.09 -22.85
N ASN A 397 47.15 0.09 -21.58
CA ASN A 397 48.37 0.79 -21.15
C ASN A 397 49.66 -0.04 -21.38
N THR A 398 49.56 -1.32 -21.73
CA THR A 398 50.73 -2.15 -22.07
C THR A 398 51.04 -2.17 -23.58
N GLU A 399 50.11 -1.76 -24.44
CA GLU A 399 50.36 -1.58 -25.89
C GLU A 399 50.85 -0.17 -26.27
N GLN A 400 51.01 0.74 -25.30
CA GLN A 400 51.57 2.07 -25.53
C GLN A 400 52.75 2.37 -24.60
N GLY A 401 53.92 1.86 -24.97
CA GLY A 401 55.17 2.53 -24.64
C GLY A 401 56.41 1.68 -24.88
N PRO A 402 57.58 2.32 -25.07
CA PRO A 402 57.85 3.57 -25.79
C PRO A 402 58.10 3.37 -27.30
#